data_AF-A0A959D9R2-F1
#
_entry.id   AF-A0A959D9R2-F1
#
_cell.length_a   1.000
_cell.length_b   1.000
_cell.length_c   1.000
_cell.angle_alpha   90.00
_cell.angle_beta   90.00
_cell.angle_gamma   90.00
#
_symmetry.space_group_name_H-M   'P 1'
#
loop_
_entity.id
_entity.type
_entity.pdbx_description
1 polymer ?
#
loop_
_entity_poly.entity_id
_entity_poly.type
_entity_poly.pdbx_seq_one_letter_code
_entity_poly.pdbx_strand_id
1 'polypeptide(L)'
;MAREYDLSDPTDLEVLKSDFEFYSADEWQEFIDWSLLPENKKKFSYDERGCLMAARKKALYNSHPSAKQMVWALNIVDKIEEVKGQ
;
A
#
# COMPACT_ATOMS: atom_id res chain seq x y z
N MET A 1 9.11 -9.46 2.50
CA MET A 1 9.91 -9.16 1.28
C MET A 1 9.33 -7.93 0.61
N ALA A 2 10.17 -6.93 0.29
CA ALA A 2 9.74 -5.70 -0.38
C ALA A 2 9.54 -5.95 -1.88
N ARG A 3 8.47 -5.41 -2.47
CA ARG A 3 8.24 -5.46 -3.92
C ARG A 3 9.10 -4.42 -4.61
N GLU A 4 9.90 -4.88 -5.57
CA GLU A 4 10.71 -4.05 -6.46
C GLU A 4 10.11 -4.08 -7.86
N TYR A 5 9.90 -2.89 -8.44
CA TYR A 5 9.34 -2.73 -9.78
C TYR A 5 10.24 -1.78 -10.57
N ASP A 6 10.55 -2.12 -11.82
CA ASP A 6 11.18 -1.21 -12.76
C ASP A 6 10.13 -0.27 -13.36
N LEU A 7 10.12 0.97 -12.87
CA LEU A 7 9.19 2.00 -13.34
C LEU A 7 9.46 2.50 -14.77
N SER A 8 10.55 2.04 -15.39
CA SER A 8 10.86 2.30 -16.80
C SER A 8 10.37 1.18 -17.73
N ASP A 9 10.07 0.00 -17.19
CA ASP A 9 9.55 -1.13 -17.94
C ASP A 9 8.00 -1.10 -17.98
N PRO A 10 7.39 -1.14 -19.17
CA PRO A 10 5.93 -1.06 -19.29
C PRO A 10 5.22 -2.31 -18.74
N THR A 11 5.86 -3.48 -18.75
CA THR A 11 5.28 -4.71 -18.18
C THR A 11 5.26 -4.62 -16.66
N ASP A 12 6.34 -4.17 -16.03
CA ASP A 12 6.38 -3.95 -14.58
C ASP A 12 5.35 -2.92 -14.12
N LEU A 13 5.07 -1.89 -14.93
CA LEU A 13 4.01 -0.93 -14.64
C LEU A 13 2.60 -1.54 -14.71
N GLU A 14 2.36 -2.50 -15.61
CA GLU A 14 1.09 -3.24 -15.67
C GLU A 14 0.94 -4.17 -14.47
N VAL A 15 2.01 -4.89 -14.11
CA VAL A 15 2.02 -5.74 -12.90
C VAL A 15 1.78 -4.90 -11.65
N LEU A 16 2.47 -3.77 -11.51
CA LEU A 16 2.29 -2.84 -10.39
C LEU A 16 0.83 -2.37 -10.24
N LYS A 17 0.17 -2.05 -11.35
CA LYS A 17 -1.25 -1.66 -11.31
C LYS A 17 -2.13 -2.83 -10.90
N SER A 18 -1.90 -4.02 -11.46
CA SER A 18 -2.65 -5.21 -11.10
C SER A 18 -2.50 -5.53 -9.60
N ASP A 19 -1.28 -5.42 -9.06
CA ASP A 19 -0.99 -5.63 -7.64
C ASP A 19 -1.64 -4.58 -6.74
N PHE A 20 -1.74 -3.34 -7.22
CA PHE A 20 -2.44 -2.27 -6.51
C PHE A 20 -3.96 -2.47 -6.52
N GLU A 21 -4.52 -2.86 -7.66
CA GLU A 21 -5.95 -3.13 -7.86
C GLU A 21 -6.43 -4.43 -7.20
N PHE A 22 -5.50 -5.32 -6.84
CA PHE A 22 -5.78 -6.50 -6.05
C PHE A 22 -6.43 -6.17 -4.71
N TYR A 23 -6.05 -5.03 -4.10
CA TYR A 23 -6.60 -4.58 -2.83
C TYR A 23 -7.75 -3.59 -3.04
N SER A 24 -8.92 -3.96 -2.51
CA SER A 24 -10.10 -3.11 -2.47
C SER A 24 -9.95 -1.94 -1.48
N ALA A 25 -10.80 -0.92 -1.62
CA ALA A 25 -10.80 0.23 -0.71
C ALA A 25 -11.07 -0.15 0.77
N ASP A 26 -11.76 -1.26 1.00
CA ASP A 26 -12.00 -1.78 2.35
C ASP A 26 -10.75 -2.47 2.90
N GLU A 27 -10.05 -3.28 2.11
CA GLU A 27 -8.75 -3.87 2.52
C GLU A 27 -7.71 -2.79 2.82
N TRP A 28 -7.65 -1.73 2.01
CA TRP A 28 -6.82 -0.56 2.31
C TRP A 28 -7.20 0.10 3.64
N GLN A 29 -8.49 0.13 3.99
CA GLN A 29 -8.95 0.64 5.28
C GLN A 29 -8.48 -0.26 6.44
N GLU A 30 -8.53 -1.58 6.27
CA GLU A 30 -8.04 -2.52 7.28
C GLU A 30 -6.55 -2.33 7.56
N PHE A 31 -5.73 -2.07 6.54
CA PHE A 31 -4.30 -1.75 6.74
C PHE A 31 -4.11 -0.45 7.52
N ILE A 32 -4.91 0.59 7.22
CA ILE A 32 -4.87 1.86 7.96
C ILE A 32 -5.25 1.64 9.43
N ASP A 33 -6.35 0.94 9.68
CA ASP A 33 -6.85 0.68 11.03
C ASP A 33 -5.85 -0.15 11.84
N TRP A 34 -5.28 -1.19 11.23
CA TRP A 34 -4.25 -2.00 11.86
C TRP A 34 -3.00 -1.18 12.22
N SER A 35 -2.59 -0.25 11.35
CA SER A 35 -1.47 0.66 11.62
C SER A 35 -1.76 1.67 12.75
N LEU A 36 -3.04 1.92 13.06
CA LEU A 36 -3.50 2.84 14.09
C LEU A 36 -3.68 2.18 15.47
N LEU A 37 -3.67 0.85 15.55
CA LEU A 37 -3.74 0.12 16.81
C LEU A 37 -2.63 0.57 17.77
N PRO A 38 -2.90 0.66 19.08
CA PRO A 38 -1.93 1.18 20.06
C PRO A 38 -0.56 0.47 20.03
N GLU A 39 -0.57 -0.83 19.78
CA GLU A 39 0.61 -1.70 19.68
C GLU A 39 1.46 -1.45 18.43
N ASN A 40 0.83 -1.03 17.32
CA ASN A 40 1.48 -0.78 16.04
C ASN A 40 1.72 0.71 15.79
N LYS A 41 1.15 1.58 16.62
CA LYS A 41 1.18 3.03 16.42
C LYS A 41 2.60 3.59 16.29
N LYS A 42 3.57 2.98 16.98
CA LYS A 42 5.01 3.33 16.94
C LYS A 42 5.80 2.67 15.80
N LYS A 43 5.25 1.64 15.14
CA LYS A 43 5.89 0.91 14.04
C LYS A 43 5.69 1.60 12.67
N PHE A 44 4.68 2.47 12.58
CA PHE A 44 4.29 3.18 11.36
C PHE A 44 4.25 4.70 11.57
N SER A 45 4.85 5.39 10.63
CA SER A 45 5.00 6.84 10.56
C SER A 45 3.71 7.49 10.10
N TYR A 46 3.57 8.80 10.33
CA TYR A 46 2.43 9.57 9.82
C TYR A 46 2.35 9.54 8.29
N ASP A 47 3.50 9.66 7.62
CA ASP A 47 3.60 9.61 6.16
C ASP A 47 3.19 8.26 5.56
N GLU A 48 3.58 7.15 6.19
CA GLU A 48 3.17 5.80 5.77
C GLU A 48 1.64 5.66 5.83
N ARG A 49 1.01 6.14 6.91
CA ARG A 49 -0.46 6.16 7.02
C ARG A 49 -1.10 7.07 5.98
N GLY A 50 -0.50 8.23 5.73
CA GLY A 50 -0.94 9.17 4.69
C GLY A 50 -0.92 8.52 3.30
N CYS A 51 0.10 7.71 3.02
CA CYS A 51 0.20 6.94 1.79
C CYS A 51 -0.94 5.92 1.67
N LEU A 52 -1.19 5.12 2.72
CA LEU A 52 -2.30 4.16 2.74
C LEU A 52 -3.67 4.83 2.57
N MET A 53 -3.89 5.97 3.23
CA MET A 53 -5.11 6.77 3.08
C MET A 53 -5.29 7.29 1.64
N ALA A 54 -4.21 7.71 0.99
CA ALA A 54 -4.25 8.13 -0.40
C ALA A 54 -4.53 6.95 -1.34
N ALA A 55 -3.92 5.80 -1.10
CA ALA A 55 -4.16 4.56 -1.84
C ALA A 55 -5.63 4.13 -1.75
N ARG A 56 -6.18 4.07 -0.53
CA ARG A 56 -7.61 3.80 -0.29
C ARG A 56 -8.52 4.72 -1.09
N LYS A 57 -8.28 6.03 -1.00
CA LYS A 57 -9.11 7.01 -1.71
C LYS A 57 -9.08 6.78 -3.21
N LYS A 58 -7.93 6.41 -3.76
CA LYS A 58 -7.75 6.14 -5.19
C LYS A 58 -8.45 4.85 -5.61
N ALA A 59 -8.29 3.76 -4.86
CA ALA A 59 -9.02 2.51 -5.08
C ALA A 59 -10.54 2.71 -5.08
N LEU A 60 -11.06 3.55 -4.18
CA LEU A 60 -12.50 3.86 -4.12
C LEU A 60 -13.03 4.52 -5.42
N TYR A 61 -12.20 5.29 -6.12
CA TYR A 61 -12.58 5.97 -7.36
C TYR A 61 -12.12 5.22 -8.62
N ASN A 62 -11.74 3.94 -8.52
CA ASN A 62 -11.15 3.16 -9.62
C ASN A 62 -10.02 3.92 -10.33
N SER A 63 -9.19 4.59 -9.53
CA SER A 63 -8.05 5.37 -9.98
C SER A 63 -6.82 4.92 -9.22
N HIS A 64 -5.65 5.26 -9.71
CA HIS A 64 -4.39 4.92 -9.07
C HIS A 64 -3.53 6.18 -8.87
N PRO A 65 -2.73 6.24 -7.79
CA PRO A 65 -1.75 7.30 -7.59
C PRO A 65 -0.58 7.15 -8.59
N SER A 66 0.47 7.96 -8.44
CA SER A 66 1.67 7.80 -9.28
C SER A 66 2.33 6.43 -9.05
N ALA A 67 3.06 5.91 -10.03
CA ALA A 67 3.71 4.59 -9.92
C ALA A 67 4.59 4.47 -8.67
N LYS A 68 5.40 5.49 -8.37
CA LYS A 68 6.19 5.55 -7.13
C LYS A 68 5.34 5.44 -5.86
N GLN A 69 4.17 6.08 -5.83
CA GLN A 69 3.27 5.99 -4.70
C GLN A 69 2.58 4.62 -4.60
N MET A 70 2.27 3.97 -5.71
CA MET A 70 1.76 2.59 -5.71
C MET A 70 2.81 1.64 -5.13
N VAL A 71 4.06 1.71 -5.59
CA VAL A 71 5.17 0.91 -5.05
C VAL A 71 5.33 1.14 -3.55
N TRP A 72 5.29 2.40 -3.12
CA TRP A 72 5.42 2.71 -1.70
C TRP A 72 4.25 2.17 -0.87
N ALA A 73 3.02 2.33 -1.35
CA ALA A 73 1.83 1.80 -0.67
C ALA A 73 1.90 0.27 -0.52
N LEU A 74 2.25 -0.44 -1.58
CA LEU A 74 2.39 -1.91 -1.56
C LEU A 74 3.50 -2.35 -0.60
N ASN A 75 4.65 -1.67 -0.58
CA ASN A 75 5.72 -1.96 0.37
C ASN A 75 5.29 -1.75 1.84
N ILE A 76 4.42 -0.77 2.11
CA ILE A 76 3.85 -0.60 3.45
C ILE A 76 2.91 -1.77 3.79
N VAL A 77 2.11 -2.25 2.83
CA VAL A 77 1.27 -3.44 3.03
C VAL A 77 2.11 -4.67 3.33
N ASP A 78 3.16 -4.93 2.54
CA ASP A 78 4.05 -6.07 2.79
C ASP A 78 4.71 -5.99 4.17
N LYS A 79 5.10 -4.78 4.61
CA LYS A 79 5.60 -4.52 5.97
C LYS A 79 4.53 -4.81 7.04
N ILE A 80 3.27 -4.44 6.81
CA ILE A 80 2.17 -4.74 7.74
C ILE A 80 1.97 -6.25 7.85
N GLU A 81 1.89 -6.95 6.72
CA GLU A 81 1.69 -8.40 6.67
C GLU A 81 2.87 -9.16 7.29
N GLU A 82 4.10 -8.70 7.08
CA GLU A 82 5.29 -9.27 7.74
C GLU A 82 5.21 -9.13 9.27
N VAL A 83 4.73 -8.00 9.77
CA VAL A 83 4.58 -7.78 11.22
C VAL A 83 3.34 -8.50 11.78
N LYS A 84 2.27 -8.70 11.00
CA LYS A 84 1.10 -9.50 11.38
C LYS A 84 1.40 -11.00 11.44
N GLY A 85 2.26 -11.48 10.56
CA GLY A 85 2.65 -12.88 10.47
C GLY A 85 3.73 -13.33 11.46
N GLN A 86 4.29 -12.39 12.23
CA GLN A 86 5.25 -12.63 13.33
C GLN A 86 4.55 -12.65 14.68
#